data_AF-A0A0G8EM42-F1
#
_entry.id   AF-A0A0G8EM42-F1
#
_cell.length_a   1.000
_cell.length_b   1.000
_cell.length_c   1.000
_cell.angle_alpha   90.00
_cell.angle_beta   90.00
_cell.angle_gamma   90.00
#
_symmetry.space_group_name_H-M   'P 1'
#
loop_
_entity.id
_entity.type
_entity.pdbx_description
1 polymer ?
#
loop_
_entity_poly.entity_id
_entity_poly.type
_entity_poly.pdbx_seq_one_letter_code
_entity_poly.pdbx_strand_id
1 'polypeptide(L)'
;MNAVKIKKLLYVFVHLVGPLSYFIISTIWGAFFTTKSTFENISDNLGVMAIYYVFMSLLWYFYLDRLDKDVDKITKEINDNKV
;
A
#
# COMPACT_ATOMS: atom_id res chain seq x y z
N MET A 1 -17.37 -11.61 -7.25
CA MET A 1 -15.93 -11.59 -6.91
C MET A 1 -15.81 -11.75 -5.40
N ASN A 2 -15.07 -12.74 -4.89
CA ASN A 2 -15.04 -13.07 -3.45
C ASN A 2 -14.24 -11.99 -2.66
N ALA A 3 -14.71 -11.56 -1.49
CA ALA A 3 -14.10 -10.52 -0.64
C ALA A 3 -12.61 -10.79 -0.35
N VAL A 4 -12.24 -12.05 -0.13
CA VAL A 4 -10.84 -12.48 0.09
C VAL A 4 -9.96 -12.17 -1.13
N LYS A 5 -10.49 -12.33 -2.35
CA LYS A 5 -9.75 -12.02 -3.58
C LYS A 5 -9.56 -10.51 -3.74
N ILE A 6 -10.56 -9.70 -3.38
CA ILE A 6 -10.49 -8.24 -3.44
C ILE A 6 -9.43 -7.72 -2.45
N LYS A 7 -9.43 -8.24 -1.22
CA LYS A 7 -8.42 -7.90 -0.21
C LYS A 7 -7.00 -8.23 -0.65
N LYS A 8 -6.77 -9.43 -1.18
CA LYS A 8 -5.46 -9.81 -1.71
C LYS A 8 -5.01 -8.90 -2.86
N LEU A 9 -5.93 -8.57 -3.76
CA LEU A 9 -5.63 -7.66 -4.87
C LEU A 9 -5.25 -6.26 -4.35
N LEU A 10 -6.01 -5.73 -3.39
CA LEU A 10 -5.74 -4.44 -2.77
C LEU A 10 -4.39 -4.43 -2.05
N TYR A 11 -4.07 -5.51 -1.33
CA TYR A 11 -2.79 -5.67 -0.65
C TYR A 11 -1.62 -5.63 -1.64
N VAL A 12 -1.70 -6.40 -2.73
CA VAL A 12 -0.69 -6.41 -3.79
C VAL A 12 -0.59 -5.04 -4.47
N PHE A 13 -1.71 -4.36 -4.69
CA PHE A 13 -1.69 -3.04 -5.30
C PHE A 13 -0.96 -2.02 -4.42
N VAL A 14 -1.26 -2.00 -3.11
CA VAL A 14 -0.67 -1.07 -2.15
C VAL A 14 0.79 -1.40 -1.86
N HIS A 15 1.15 -2.67 -1.67
CA HIS A 15 2.51 -3.07 -1.25
C HIS A 15 3.43 -3.43 -2.41
N LEU A 16 2.93 -3.57 -3.64
CA LEU A 16 3.77 -3.93 -4.79
C LEU A 16 3.67 -2.87 -5.88
N VAL A 17 2.46 -2.68 -6.42
CA VAL A 17 2.25 -1.86 -7.62
C VAL A 17 2.53 -0.38 -7.34
N GLY A 18 2.04 0.17 -6.23
CA GLY A 18 2.30 1.55 -5.82
C GLY A 18 3.79 1.87 -5.68
N PRO A 19 4.54 1.19 -4.78
CA PRO A 19 5.95 1.45 -4.59
C PRO A 19 6.79 1.24 -5.86
N LEU A 20 6.53 0.19 -6.65
CA LEU A 20 7.25 -0.07 -7.89
C LEU A 20 6.99 1.00 -8.96
N SER A 21 5.73 1.41 -9.13
CA SER A 21 5.40 2.48 -10.08
C SER A 21 6.05 3.79 -9.68
N TYR A 22 6.03 4.15 -8.38
CA TYR A 22 6.76 5.31 -7.88
C TYR A 22 8.26 5.21 -8.14
N PHE A 23 8.89 4.08 -7.83
CA PHE A 23 10.32 3.88 -8.01
C PHE A 23 10.74 3.98 -9.49
N ILE A 24 9.98 3.39 -10.41
CA ILE A 24 10.24 3.48 -11.84
C ILE A 24 10.12 4.93 -12.33
N ILE A 25 9.01 5.60 -11.99
CA ILE A 25 8.75 6.98 -12.42
C ILE A 25 9.80 7.94 -11.85
N SER A 26 10.13 7.83 -10.57
CA SER A 26 11.13 8.68 -9.90
C SER A 26 12.54 8.43 -10.43
N THR A 27 12.88 7.18 -10.76
CA THR A 27 14.18 6.85 -11.36
C THR A 27 14.29 7.42 -12.77
N ILE A 28 13.26 7.27 -13.60
CA ILE A 28 13.21 7.86 -14.96
C ILE A 28 13.30 9.40 -14.84
N TRP A 29 12.49 10.00 -13.98
CA TRP A 29 12.51 11.45 -13.78
C TRP A 29 13.89 11.94 -13.35
N GLY A 30 14.51 11.28 -12.37
CA GLY A 30 15.81 11.66 -11.86
C GLY A 30 16.94 11.48 -12.87
N ALA A 31 16.87 10.46 -13.74
CA ALA A 31 17.87 10.21 -14.77
C ALA A 31 17.83 11.24 -15.91
N PHE A 32 16.65 11.77 -16.26
CA PHE A 32 16.50 12.70 -17.38
C PHE A 32 16.47 14.18 -16.97
N PHE A 33 15.98 14.50 -15.77
CA PHE A 33 15.70 15.88 -15.35
C PHE A 33 16.58 16.36 -14.18
N THR A 34 17.55 15.57 -13.72
CA THR A 34 18.45 15.97 -12.62
C THR A 34 19.92 15.82 -13.00
N THR A 35 20.79 16.58 -12.35
CA THR A 35 22.25 16.49 -12.46
C THR A 35 22.85 15.49 -11.49
N LYS A 36 22.05 14.84 -10.64
CA LYS A 36 22.52 13.82 -9.69
C LYS A 36 23.00 12.59 -10.45
N SER A 37 23.96 11.88 -9.87
CA SER A 37 24.35 10.58 -10.43
C SER A 37 23.17 9.60 -10.38
N THR A 38 23.08 8.70 -11.36
CA THR A 38 22.01 7.69 -11.42
C THR A 38 21.96 6.84 -10.16
N PHE A 39 23.13 6.55 -9.57
CA PHE A 39 23.23 5.74 -8.35
C PHE A 39 22.71 6.47 -7.11
N GLU A 40 23.05 7.75 -6.92
CA GLU A 40 22.51 8.56 -5.82
C GLU A 40 20.99 8.69 -5.93
N ASN A 41 20.47 8.92 -7.14
CA ASN A 41 19.03 9.00 -7.36
C ASN A 41 18.32 7.67 -7.05
N ILE A 42 18.90 6.54 -7.45
CA ILE A 42 18.36 5.21 -7.11
C ILE A 42 18.37 5.00 -5.59
N SER A 43 19.48 5.32 -4.92
CA SER A 43 19.63 5.17 -3.47
C SER A 43 18.62 6.03 -2.71
N ASP A 44 18.45 7.30 -3.08
CA ASP A 44 17.48 8.20 -2.47
C ASP A 44 16.04 7.67 -2.64
N ASN A 45 15.67 7.25 -3.85
CA ASN A 45 14.33 6.73 -4.13
C ASN A 45 14.06 5.37 -3.44
N LEU A 46 15.07 4.51 -3.28
CA LEU A 46 14.98 3.30 -2.46
C LEU A 46 14.75 3.64 -0.98
N GLY A 47 15.38 4.70 -0.47
CA GLY A 47 15.13 5.20 0.88
C GLY A 47 13.68 5.64 1.09
N VAL A 48 13.13 6.40 0.15
CA VAL A 48 11.70 6.81 0.18
C VAL A 48 10.79 5.59 0.10
N MET A 49 11.11 4.61 -0.73
CA MET A 49 10.36 3.35 -0.85
C MET A 49 10.38 2.54 0.45
N ALA A 50 11.52 2.48 1.14
CA ALA A 50 11.63 1.83 2.45
C ALA A 50 10.74 2.51 3.51
N ILE A 51 10.74 3.84 3.56
CA ILE A 51 9.86 4.62 4.44
C ILE A 51 8.39 4.33 4.11
N TYR A 52 8.02 4.36 2.83
CA TYR A 52 6.67 4.02 2.37
C TYR A 52 6.23 2.64 2.86
N TYR A 53 7.09 1.63 2.73
CA TYR A 53 6.79 0.27 3.19
C TYR A 53 6.52 0.20 4.69
N VAL A 54 7.35 0.85 5.50
CA VAL A 54 7.16 0.87 6.95
C VAL A 54 5.82 1.53 7.31
N PHE A 55 5.54 2.71 6.74
CA PHE A 55 4.29 3.42 7.03
C PHE A 55 3.05 2.66 6.54
N MET A 56 3.06 2.14 5.31
CA MET A 56 1.91 1.40 4.78
C MET A 56 1.67 0.09 5.52
N SER A 57 2.73 -0.60 5.94
CA SER A 57 2.58 -1.81 6.77
C SER A 57 1.92 -1.50 8.11
N LEU A 58 2.32 -0.40 8.76
CA LEU A 58 1.71 0.04 10.02
C LEU A 58 0.24 0.45 9.80
N LEU A 59 -0.05 1.25 8.77
CA LEU A 59 -1.40 1.65 8.42
C LEU A 59 -2.30 0.46 8.12
N TRP A 60 -1.79 -0.53 7.39
CA TRP A 60 -2.54 -1.73 7.08
C TRP A 60 -2.90 -2.51 8.34
N TYR A 61 -1.91 -2.73 9.22
CA TYR A 61 -2.10 -3.47 10.46
C TYR A 61 -3.03 -2.77 11.45
N PHE A 62 -2.85 -1.47 11.68
CA PHE A 62 -3.62 -0.73 12.69
C PHE A 62 -5.02 -0.33 12.22
N TYR A 63 -5.16 -0.03 10.92
CA TYR A 63 -6.37 0.60 10.40
C TYR A 63 -7.20 -0.38 9.57
N LEU A 64 -6.64 -0.91 8.48
CA LEU A 64 -7.41 -1.73 7.54
C LEU A 64 -7.83 -3.09 8.13
N ASP A 65 -6.94 -3.75 8.87
CA ASP A 65 -7.27 -5.01 9.55
C ASP A 65 -8.26 -4.82 10.70
N ARG A 66 -8.27 -3.65 11.34
CA ARG A 66 -9.23 -3.32 12.39
C ARG A 66 -10.60 -2.96 11.83
N LEU A 67 -10.62 -2.12 10.80
CA LEU A 67 -11.85 -1.74 10.10
C LEU A 67 -12.60 -2.96 9.57
N ASP A 68 -11.89 -3.95 9.03
CA ASP A 68 -12.54 -5.16 8.54
C ASP A 68 -13.25 -5.93 9.64
N LYS A 69 -12.61 -6.07 10.82
CA LYS A 69 -13.22 -6.71 11.99
C LYS A 69 -14.44 -5.95 12.49
N ASP A 70 -14.38 -4.62 12.48
CA ASP A 70 -15.48 -3.76 12.91
C ASP A 70 -16.66 -3.85 11.92
N VAL A 71 -16.40 -3.87 10.61
CA VAL A 71 -17.42 -4.07 9.56
C VAL A 71 -18.07 -5.44 9.66
N ASP A 72 -17.29 -6.50 9.88
CA ASP A 72 -17.82 -7.85 10.08
C ASP A 72 -18.71 -7.93 11.32
N LYS A 73 -18.31 -7.25 12.41
CA LYS A 73 -19.09 -7.18 13.64
C LYS A 73 -20.43 -6.46 13.44
N ILE A 74 -20.41 -5.28 12.82
CA ILE A 74 -21.63 -4.52 12.51
C ILE A 74 -22.56 -5.32 11.59
N THR A 75 -21.99 -6.00 10.59
CA THR A 75 -22.77 -6.82 9.65
C THR A 75 -23.48 -7.96 10.37
N LYS A 76 -22.81 -8.63 11.33
CA LYS A 76 -23.42 -9.66 12.18
C LYS A 76 -24.51 -9.08 13.08
N GLU A 77 -24.26 -7.96 13.76
CA GLU A 77 -25.25 -7.30 14.63
C GLU A 77 -26.52 -6.87 13.88
N ILE A 78 -26.39 -6.40 12.63
CA ILE A 78 -27.55 -6.06 11.78
C ILE A 78 -28.32 -7.32 11.37
N ASN A 79 -27.61 -8.40 11.06
CA ASN A 79 -28.25 -9.65 10.64
C ASN A 79 -28.98 -10.34 11.80
N ASP A 80 -28.39 -10.33 12.99
CA ASP A 80 -28.99 -10.91 14.20
C ASP A 80 -30.20 -10.10 14.70
N ASN A 81 -30.21 -8.77 14.54
CA ASN A 81 -31.39 -7.93 14.87
C ASN A 81 -32.52 -7.99 13.83
N LYS A 82 -32.27 -8.55 12.64
CA LYS A 82 -33.30 -8.76 11.60
C LYS A 82 -34.03 -10.10 11.75
N VAL A 83 -33.56 -10.97 12.65
CA VAL A 83 -34.22 -12.22 13.09
C VAL A 83 -35.05 -11.95 14.33
#